data_AF-A0A1Q3E0Q2-F1
#
_entry.id   AF-A0A1Q3E0Q2-F1
#
_cell.length_a   1.000
_cell.length_b   1.000
_cell.length_c   1.000
_cell.angle_alpha   90.00
_cell.angle_beta   90.00
_cell.angle_gamma   90.00
#
_symmetry.space_group_name_H-M   'P 1'
#
loop_
_entity.id
_entity.type
_entity.pdbx_description
1 polymer ?
#
loop_
_entity_poly.entity_id
_entity_poly.type
_entity_poly.pdbx_seq_one_letter_code
_entity_poly.pdbx_strand_id
1 'polypeptide(L)'
;MTATRALLDFLYLACYPIHSDESLNILEQALQTFHDHKQVFIDLNVRQHFNIPKVHFMCHYVRAIKLFGTCDNYNTETTERLHIDFAKDAYRASNRKDEYTQMTKWLERQEKIHYHSHYLAWRRTELTSTTSTSFHSVPPLGLRYDFPGAMRTLQDLRCLLTQRIAQHPTVKSVSLSKIQDTGPLGYHATQFVTALKRFIAQYRHPDFVPWQVLEMAEFITLPFNALPIWHHLKFNNKDLYDWKTVDMVSAYPCRYNSRNQVVRVSRFDAALIRVCGTNASEQGDDLIKDTQVGRIRVMFSLPQKMLYKLFPPNE
;
A
#
# COMPACT_ATOMS: atom_id res chain seq x y z
N MET A 1 7.28 -38.12 41.06
CA MET A 1 6.72 -37.02 40.24
C MET A 1 7.79 -36.15 39.56
N THR A 2 9.08 -36.29 39.88
CA THR A 2 10.16 -35.47 39.30
C THR A 2 10.35 -35.70 37.80
N ALA A 3 10.37 -36.96 37.34
CA ALA A 3 10.54 -37.28 35.92
C ALA A 3 9.38 -36.76 35.05
N THR A 4 8.13 -36.93 35.51
CA THR A 4 6.95 -36.42 34.79
C THR A 4 6.93 -34.90 34.75
N ARG A 5 7.27 -34.24 35.86
CA ARG A 5 7.36 -32.78 35.92
C ARG A 5 8.45 -32.25 35.00
N ALA A 6 9.65 -32.82 35.03
CA ALA A 6 10.76 -32.41 34.17
C ALA A 6 10.42 -32.54 32.68
N LEU A 7 9.69 -33.58 32.28
CA LEU A 7 9.23 -33.75 30.90
C LEU A 7 8.15 -32.74 30.51
N LEU A 8 7.24 -32.40 31.41
CA LEU A 8 6.26 -31.32 31.19
C LEU A 8 6.94 -29.96 31.10
N ASP A 9 7.87 -29.67 32.01
CA ASP A 9 8.65 -28.43 32.01
C ASP A 9 9.42 -28.27 30.69
N PHE A 10 10.06 -29.34 30.20
CA PHE A 10 10.69 -29.35 28.87
C PHE A 10 9.69 -29.02 27.75
N LEU A 11 8.51 -29.64 27.75
CA LEU A 11 7.47 -29.42 26.73
C LEU A 11 6.99 -27.97 26.71
N TYR A 12 6.69 -27.40 27.88
CA TYR A 12 6.24 -26.01 27.98
C TYR A 12 7.33 -25.03 27.56
N LEU A 13 8.58 -25.26 27.97
CA LEU A 13 9.72 -24.43 27.57
C LEU A 13 9.96 -24.52 26.07
N ALA A 14 9.88 -25.70 25.45
CA ALA A 14 10.07 -25.88 24.01
C ALA A 14 9.02 -25.16 23.15
N CYS A 15 7.85 -24.87 23.72
CA CYS A 15 6.76 -24.15 23.06
C CYS A 15 6.85 -22.62 23.24
N TYR A 16 7.91 -22.08 23.85
CA TYR A 16 8.04 -20.64 24.02
C TYR A 16 8.21 -19.94 22.66
N PRO A 17 7.52 -18.81 22.44
CA PRO A 17 7.63 -18.06 21.18
C PRO A 17 8.96 -17.32 21.04
N ILE A 18 9.73 -17.20 22.12
CA ILE A 18 11.02 -16.51 22.15
C ILE A 18 11.94 -17.27 23.12
N HIS A 19 13.18 -17.52 22.69
CA HIS A 19 14.21 -18.14 23.51
C HIS A 19 15.38 -17.19 23.77
N SER A 20 15.82 -17.13 25.02
CA SER A 20 17.11 -16.60 25.45
C SER A 20 18.09 -17.73 25.76
N ASP A 21 19.40 -17.43 25.85
CA ASP A 21 20.41 -18.41 26.27
C ASP A 21 20.09 -19.03 27.64
N GLU A 22 19.53 -18.23 28.56
CA GLU A 22 19.05 -18.71 29.85
C GLU A 22 17.91 -19.72 29.69
N SER A 23 16.90 -19.42 28.87
CA SER A 23 15.79 -20.35 28.63
C SER A 23 16.24 -21.66 27.98
N LEU A 24 17.25 -21.60 27.12
CA LEU A 24 17.83 -22.79 26.47
C LEU A 24 18.59 -23.65 27.47
N ASN A 25 19.33 -23.04 28.40
CA ASN A 25 19.99 -23.75 29.49
C ASN A 25 18.96 -24.43 30.41
N ILE A 26 17.86 -23.75 30.75
CA ILE A 26 16.78 -24.34 31.56
C ILE A 26 16.13 -25.52 30.81
N LEU A 27 15.92 -25.40 29.50
CA LEU A 27 15.37 -26.46 28.65
C LEU A 27 16.28 -27.69 28.62
N GLU A 28 17.60 -27.52 28.52
CA GLU A 28 18.57 -28.61 28.59
C GLU A 28 18.62 -29.26 29.99
N GLN A 29 18.58 -28.45 31.05
CA GLN A 29 18.51 -28.94 32.43
C GLN A 29 17.23 -29.73 32.71
N ALA A 30 16.09 -29.30 32.17
CA ALA A 30 14.83 -30.03 32.28
C ALA A 30 14.93 -31.41 31.60
N LEU A 31 15.56 -31.49 30.42
CA LEU A 31 15.79 -32.75 29.73
C LEU A 31 16.74 -33.68 30.49
N GLN A 32 17.83 -33.12 31.05
CA GLN A 32 18.77 -33.87 31.88
C GLN A 32 18.08 -34.45 33.12
N THR A 33 17.30 -33.61 33.82
CA THR A 33 16.53 -34.03 35.00
C THR A 33 15.56 -35.17 34.67
N PHE A 34 14.92 -35.14 33.49
CA PHE A 34 14.11 -36.25 33.01
C PHE A 34 14.95 -37.52 32.78
N HIS A 35 16.11 -37.42 32.14
CA HIS A 35 16.98 -38.57 31.89
C HIS A 35 17.55 -39.20 33.16
N ASP A 36 17.84 -38.42 34.18
CA ASP A 36 18.33 -38.91 35.47
C ASP A 36 17.24 -39.70 36.22
N HIS A 37 15.97 -39.30 36.08
CA HIS A 37 14.86 -39.87 36.86
C HIS A 37 13.95 -40.82 36.06
N LYS A 38 14.16 -41.01 34.75
CA LYS A 38 13.31 -41.88 33.91
C LYS A 38 13.37 -43.36 34.30
N GLN A 39 14.43 -43.79 34.99
CA GLN A 39 14.62 -45.18 35.41
C GLN A 39 13.47 -45.69 36.29
N VAL A 40 12.85 -44.80 37.08
CA VAL A 40 11.68 -45.10 37.92
C VAL A 40 10.53 -45.74 37.13
N PHE A 41 10.34 -45.39 35.86
CA PHE A 41 9.29 -46.01 35.03
C PHE A 41 9.60 -47.45 34.62
N ILE A 42 10.89 -47.82 34.57
CA ILE A 42 11.32 -49.19 34.32
C ILE A 42 11.17 -50.00 35.61
N ASP A 43 11.59 -49.44 36.74
CA ASP A 43 11.54 -50.12 38.03
C ASP A 43 10.09 -50.41 38.47
N LEU A 44 9.16 -49.51 38.14
CA LEU A 44 7.71 -49.70 38.34
C LEU A 44 7.05 -50.62 37.29
N ASN A 45 7.82 -51.23 36.39
CA ASN A 45 7.35 -52.06 35.28
C ASN A 45 6.31 -51.39 34.37
N VAL A 46 6.31 -50.06 34.30
CA VAL A 46 5.44 -49.30 33.37
C VAL A 46 5.97 -49.45 31.93
N ARG A 47 7.30 -49.58 31.76
CA ARG A 47 7.94 -49.74 30.45
C ARG A 47 9.27 -50.49 30.55
N GLN A 48 9.65 -51.22 29.49
CA GLN A 48 10.90 -51.97 29.44
C GLN A 48 12.14 -51.13 29.10
N HIS A 49 12.02 -50.13 28.21
CA HIS A 49 13.14 -49.29 27.78
C HIS A 49 12.68 -47.90 27.28
N PHE A 50 13.63 -46.97 27.14
CA PHE A 50 13.42 -45.61 26.62
C PHE A 50 14.00 -45.35 25.22
N ASN A 51 14.29 -46.41 24.45
CA ASN A 51 14.73 -46.33 23.04
C ASN A 51 13.59 -45.89 22.11
N ILE A 52 13.12 -44.66 22.30
CA ILE A 52 11.98 -44.09 21.57
C ILE A 52 12.55 -42.97 20.71
N PRO A 53 12.40 -43.03 19.38
CA PRO A 53 12.95 -42.00 18.48
C PRO A 53 12.56 -40.57 18.88
N LYS A 54 11.31 -40.37 19.35
CA LYS A 54 10.83 -39.07 19.84
C LYS A 54 11.57 -38.56 21.07
N VAL A 55 11.92 -39.44 22.01
CA VAL A 55 12.67 -39.07 23.22
C VAL A 55 14.13 -38.76 22.87
N HIS A 56 14.72 -39.52 21.95
CA HIS A 56 16.06 -39.22 21.45
C HIS A 56 16.11 -37.89 20.69
N PHE A 57 15.09 -37.58 19.90
CA PHE A 57 15.00 -36.34 19.14
C PHE A 57 14.98 -35.09 20.05
N MET A 58 14.48 -35.20 21.29
CA MET A 58 14.51 -34.11 22.29
C MET A 58 15.93 -33.57 22.54
N CYS A 59 16.96 -34.42 22.45
CA CYS A 59 18.37 -34.01 22.61
C CYS A 59 18.84 -33.03 21.53
N HIS A 60 18.12 -32.94 20.40
CA HIS A 60 18.47 -32.06 19.30
C HIS A 60 17.72 -30.72 19.32
N TYR A 61 16.78 -30.50 20.25
CA TYR A 61 15.94 -29.29 20.26
C TYR A 61 16.76 -28.01 20.44
N VAL A 62 17.68 -27.95 21.41
CA VAL A 62 18.51 -26.76 21.62
C VAL A 62 19.30 -26.40 20.36
N ARG A 63 19.89 -27.41 19.69
CA ARG A 63 20.60 -27.22 18.44
C ARG A 63 19.68 -26.76 17.31
N ALA A 64 18.51 -27.36 17.18
CA ALA A 64 17.51 -27.00 16.18
C ALA A 64 17.02 -25.56 16.39
N ILE A 65 16.77 -25.15 17.64
CA ILE A 65 16.32 -23.80 17.98
C ILE A 65 17.38 -22.75 17.61
N LYS A 66 18.66 -23.04 17.89
CA LYS A 66 19.77 -22.15 17.51
C LYS A 66 19.96 -22.01 16.00
N LEU A 67 19.63 -23.05 15.21
CA LEU A 67 19.85 -23.07 13.76
C LEU A 67 18.64 -22.60 12.95
N PHE A 68 17.43 -22.97 13.37
CA PHE A 68 16.19 -22.80 12.61
C PHE A 68 15.18 -21.88 13.30
N GLY A 69 15.49 -21.39 14.50
CA GLY A 69 14.58 -20.58 15.31
C GLY A 69 13.63 -21.43 16.14
N THR A 70 12.62 -20.78 16.73
CA THR A 70 11.61 -21.39 17.61
C THR A 70 10.85 -22.54 16.92
N CYS A 71 10.37 -23.50 17.72
CA CYS A 71 9.76 -24.73 17.23
C CYS A 71 8.45 -24.53 16.44
N ASP A 72 7.81 -23.38 16.61
CA ASP A 72 6.62 -22.95 15.86
C ASP A 72 6.91 -22.74 14.36
N ASN A 73 8.10 -22.26 14.01
CA ASN A 73 8.46 -21.94 12.63
C ASN A 73 8.51 -23.15 11.68
N TYR A 74 8.71 -24.36 12.23
CA TYR A 74 8.82 -25.59 11.45
C TYR A 74 7.88 -26.70 11.94
N ASN A 75 6.85 -26.34 12.71
CA ASN A 75 5.80 -27.29 13.05
C ASN A 75 4.94 -27.64 11.82
N THR A 76 4.35 -28.84 11.83
CA THR A 76 3.46 -29.30 10.76
C THR A 76 1.98 -29.12 11.08
N GLU A 77 1.68 -28.49 12.23
CA GLU A 77 0.29 -28.27 12.65
C GLU A 77 -0.45 -27.37 11.66
N THR A 78 0.23 -26.32 11.18
CA THR A 78 -0.34 -25.39 10.19
C THR A 78 -0.62 -26.12 8.87
N THR A 79 0.31 -26.93 8.37
CA THR A 79 0.14 -27.64 7.10
C THR A 79 -0.92 -28.74 7.20
N GLU A 80 -0.98 -29.48 8.30
CA GLU A 80 -2.03 -30.47 8.53
C GLU A 80 -3.41 -29.82 8.67
N ARG A 81 -3.49 -28.63 9.30
CA ARG A 81 -4.74 -27.86 9.37
C ARG A 81 -5.19 -27.43 7.98
N LEU A 82 -4.29 -26.87 7.19
CA LEU A 82 -4.58 -26.49 5.81
C LEU A 82 -4.97 -27.69 4.94
N HIS A 83 -4.43 -28.87 5.22
CA HIS A 83 -4.80 -30.10 4.50
C HIS A 83 -6.26 -30.53 4.78
N ILE A 84 -6.80 -30.22 5.96
CA ILE A 84 -8.24 -30.41 6.25
C ILE A 84 -9.06 -29.49 5.34
N ASP A 85 -8.78 -28.19 5.39
CA ASP A 85 -9.59 -27.17 4.74
C ASP A 85 -9.45 -27.22 3.21
N PHE A 86 -8.23 -27.48 2.69
CA PHE A 86 -7.94 -27.41 1.26
C PHE A 86 -7.98 -28.75 0.52
N ALA A 87 -7.73 -29.87 1.20
CA ALA A 87 -7.76 -31.18 0.55
C ALA A 87 -8.97 -31.99 0.97
N LYS A 88 -9.21 -32.20 2.27
CA LYS A 88 -10.31 -33.08 2.72
C LYS A 88 -11.67 -32.50 2.37
N ASP A 89 -11.89 -31.20 2.58
CA ASP A 89 -13.18 -30.57 2.28
C ASP A 89 -13.41 -30.39 0.77
N ALA A 90 -12.36 -30.05 0.02
CA ALA A 90 -12.41 -30.03 -1.44
C ALA A 90 -12.76 -31.42 -2.02
N TYR A 91 -12.15 -32.48 -1.49
CA TYR A 91 -12.41 -33.84 -1.91
C TYR A 91 -13.83 -34.28 -1.57
N ARG A 92 -14.32 -33.96 -0.37
CA ARG A 92 -15.71 -34.23 0.06
C ARG A 92 -16.74 -33.54 -0.82
N ALA A 93 -16.44 -32.35 -1.33
CA ALA A 93 -17.31 -31.59 -2.22
C ALA A 93 -17.27 -32.09 -3.69
N SER A 94 -16.33 -32.97 -4.03
CA SER A 94 -16.21 -33.55 -5.36
C SER A 94 -17.12 -34.78 -5.54
N ASN A 95 -17.34 -35.19 -6.79
CA ASN A 95 -18.01 -36.45 -7.10
C ASN A 95 -17.07 -37.68 -7.03
N ARG A 96 -15.79 -37.49 -6.63
CA ARG A 96 -14.73 -38.51 -6.51
C ARG A 96 -14.33 -39.20 -7.83
N LYS A 97 -14.54 -38.55 -8.97
CA LYS A 97 -14.08 -39.00 -10.28
C LYS A 97 -13.30 -37.88 -10.96
N ASP A 98 -12.03 -38.13 -11.31
CA ASP A 98 -11.11 -37.08 -11.79
C ASP A 98 -11.09 -35.88 -10.83
N GLU A 99 -10.90 -36.18 -9.55
CA GLU A 99 -11.10 -35.28 -8.42
C GLU A 99 -10.17 -34.06 -8.42
N TYR A 100 -8.93 -34.19 -8.93
CA TYR A 100 -7.94 -33.11 -8.89
C TYR A 100 -8.44 -31.82 -9.56
N THR A 101 -9.06 -31.92 -10.74
CA THR A 101 -9.61 -30.75 -11.44
C THR A 101 -10.83 -30.16 -10.73
N GLN A 102 -11.58 -30.99 -9.98
CA GLN A 102 -12.72 -30.53 -9.20
C GLN A 102 -12.28 -29.85 -7.91
N MET A 103 -11.26 -30.40 -7.24
CA MET A 103 -10.68 -29.85 -6.03
C MET A 103 -10.02 -28.49 -6.29
N THR A 104 -9.26 -28.34 -7.39
CA THR A 104 -8.68 -27.04 -7.78
C THR A 104 -9.75 -26.00 -8.10
N LYS A 105 -10.79 -26.38 -8.86
CA LYS A 105 -11.95 -25.51 -9.12
C LYS A 105 -12.71 -25.14 -7.84
N TRP A 106 -12.80 -26.07 -6.88
CA TRP A 106 -13.43 -25.81 -5.59
C TRP A 106 -12.64 -24.80 -4.78
N LEU A 107 -11.30 -24.94 -4.73
CA LEU A 107 -10.40 -23.98 -4.06
C LEU A 107 -10.51 -22.58 -4.67
N GLU A 108 -10.47 -22.47 -6.01
CA GLU A 108 -10.63 -21.19 -6.71
C GLU A 108 -11.97 -20.51 -6.36
N ARG A 109 -13.04 -21.29 -6.21
CA ARG A 109 -14.35 -20.77 -5.79
C ARG A 109 -14.34 -20.33 -4.33
N GLN A 110 -13.73 -21.09 -3.42
CA GLN A 110 -13.61 -20.71 -2.01
C GLN A 110 -12.79 -19.42 -1.84
N GLU A 111 -11.70 -19.28 -2.57
CA GLU A 111 -10.87 -18.08 -2.58
C GLU A 111 -11.67 -16.86 -3.06
N LYS A 112 -12.43 -16.97 -4.14
CA LYS A 112 -13.32 -15.91 -4.62
C LYS A 112 -14.39 -15.53 -3.59
N ILE A 113 -15.00 -16.51 -2.93
CA ILE A 113 -15.98 -16.28 -1.87
C ILE A 113 -15.33 -15.57 -0.67
N HIS A 114 -14.11 -15.97 -0.29
CA HIS A 114 -13.36 -15.38 0.80
C HIS A 114 -12.94 -13.93 0.52
N TYR A 115 -12.42 -13.65 -0.68
CA TYR A 115 -12.15 -12.26 -1.10
C TYR A 115 -13.42 -11.40 -1.08
N HIS A 116 -14.53 -11.95 -1.56
CA HIS A 116 -15.80 -11.23 -1.55
C HIS A 116 -16.31 -10.98 -0.13
N SER A 117 -16.17 -11.95 0.79
CA SER A 117 -16.59 -11.78 2.19
C SER A 117 -15.74 -10.74 2.93
N HIS A 118 -14.42 -10.71 2.70
CA HIS A 118 -13.53 -9.69 3.22
C HIS A 118 -13.88 -8.29 2.69
N TYR A 119 -14.19 -8.17 1.39
CA TYR A 119 -14.66 -6.93 0.80
C TYR A 119 -15.97 -6.44 1.47
N LEU A 120 -16.93 -7.34 1.70
CA LEU A 120 -18.17 -7.03 2.40
C LEU A 120 -17.93 -6.60 3.86
N ALA A 121 -16.97 -7.22 4.55
CA ALA A 121 -16.60 -6.86 5.93
C ALA A 121 -15.93 -5.48 6.00
N TRP A 122 -14.92 -5.21 5.16
CA TRP A 122 -14.28 -3.89 5.05
C TRP A 122 -15.32 -2.79 4.81
N ARG A 123 -16.24 -3.03 3.87
CA ARG A 123 -17.34 -2.11 3.59
C ARG A 123 -18.24 -1.84 4.79
N ARG A 124 -18.48 -2.84 5.65
CA ARG A 124 -19.26 -2.67 6.89
C ARG A 124 -18.48 -1.91 7.97
N THR A 125 -17.15 -2.06 8.03
CA THR A 125 -16.29 -1.34 8.99
C THR A 125 -16.15 0.15 8.65
N GLU A 126 -16.13 0.51 7.36
CA GLU A 126 -16.22 1.93 6.96
C GLU A 126 -17.55 2.58 7.36
N LEU A 127 -18.64 1.79 7.44
CA LEU A 127 -19.96 2.24 7.92
C LEU A 127 -20.02 2.41 9.45
N THR A 128 -19.21 1.68 10.23
CA THR A 128 -19.16 1.82 11.70
C THR A 128 -18.13 2.84 12.19
N SER A 129 -17.10 3.15 11.39
CA SER A 129 -16.07 4.15 11.71
C SER A 129 -16.58 5.59 11.70
N THR A 130 -17.77 5.85 11.14
CA THR A 130 -18.47 7.13 11.23
C THR A 130 -19.10 7.41 12.60
N THR A 131 -19.09 6.45 13.53
CA THR A 131 -19.80 6.57 14.82
C THR A 131 -18.90 6.47 16.06
N SER A 132 -17.58 6.28 15.92
CA SER A 132 -16.69 6.12 17.09
C SER A 132 -15.35 6.81 16.87
N THR A 133 -15.28 8.03 17.37
CA THR A 133 -14.08 8.83 17.55
C THR A 133 -13.03 8.07 18.39
N SER A 134 -11.78 8.05 17.92
CA SER A 134 -10.52 8.18 18.70
C SER A 134 -9.43 7.10 18.52
N PHE A 135 -8.22 7.62 18.30
CA PHE A 135 -6.85 7.04 18.42
C PHE A 135 -6.38 5.99 17.40
N HIS A 136 -5.43 6.38 16.53
CA HIS A 136 -4.38 5.50 15.97
C HIS A 136 -3.16 6.36 15.59
N SER A 137 -2.00 6.22 16.24
CA SER A 137 -0.97 5.17 16.07
C SER A 137 -0.41 5.12 14.62
N VAL A 138 0.85 5.48 14.49
CA VAL A 138 1.63 5.59 13.25
C VAL A 138 1.80 4.20 12.59
N PRO A 139 1.59 4.04 11.26
CA PRO A 139 1.89 2.79 10.55
C PRO A 139 3.35 2.72 10.03
N PRO A 140 3.92 1.50 9.88
CA PRO A 140 5.31 1.27 9.45
C PRO A 140 5.50 1.45 7.92
N LEU A 141 6.72 1.83 7.54
CA LEU A 141 7.15 2.21 6.19
C LEU A 141 7.03 1.07 5.16
N GLY A 142 6.50 1.42 3.98
CA GLY A 142 6.27 0.53 2.83
C GLY A 142 4.85 0.63 2.26
N LEU A 143 3.90 1.08 3.09
CA LEU A 143 2.57 1.46 2.64
C LEU A 143 2.62 2.81 1.91
N ARG A 144 2.31 2.77 0.62
CA ARG A 144 1.86 3.97 -0.10
C ARG A 144 0.65 4.50 0.66
N TYR A 145 0.65 5.79 1.03
CA TYR A 145 -0.51 6.45 1.65
C TYR A 145 -1.59 6.65 0.58
N ASP A 146 -2.23 5.54 0.22
CA ASP A 146 -3.43 5.52 -0.58
C ASP A 146 -4.55 6.17 0.23
N PHE A 147 -5.38 6.98 -0.43
CA PHE A 147 -6.52 7.59 0.26
C PHE A 147 -7.53 6.49 0.60
N PRO A 148 -8.32 6.65 1.67
CA PRO A 148 -9.41 5.73 1.97
C PRO A 148 -10.34 5.59 0.76
N GLY A 149 -10.38 4.41 0.15
CA GLY A 149 -11.15 4.13 -1.07
C GLY A 149 -10.35 4.01 -2.38
N ALA A 150 -9.02 4.02 -2.35
CA ALA A 150 -8.23 3.69 -3.54
C ALA A 150 -8.50 2.25 -3.99
N MET A 151 -8.91 2.06 -5.24
CA MET A 151 -9.17 0.76 -5.84
C MET A 151 -8.14 0.53 -6.93
N ARG A 152 -7.09 -0.23 -6.66
CA ARG A 152 -6.07 -0.56 -7.66
C ARG A 152 -6.00 -2.08 -7.83
N THR A 153 -7.00 -2.66 -8.48
CA THR A 153 -6.94 -4.06 -8.93
C THR A 153 -6.07 -4.17 -10.19
N LEU A 154 -5.54 -5.36 -10.48
CA LEU A 154 -4.81 -5.62 -11.74
C LEU A 154 -5.67 -5.34 -12.98
N GLN A 155 -6.99 -5.42 -12.86
CA GLN A 155 -7.95 -5.08 -13.91
C GLN A 155 -8.03 -3.56 -14.11
N ASP A 156 -8.03 -2.77 -13.03
CA ASP A 156 -8.04 -1.30 -13.09
C ASP A 156 -6.81 -0.73 -13.76
N LEU A 157 -5.64 -1.32 -13.52
CA LEU A 157 -4.38 -0.90 -14.11
C LEU A 157 -4.33 -1.11 -15.64
N ARG A 158 -5.26 -1.90 -16.19
CA ARG A 158 -5.40 -2.15 -17.63
C ARG A 158 -6.40 -1.20 -18.31
N CYS A 159 -7.22 -0.49 -17.54
CA CYS A 159 -8.24 0.44 -18.06
C CYS A 159 -7.73 1.88 -18.11
N LEU A 160 -8.22 2.66 -19.07
CA LEU A 160 -7.91 4.08 -19.14
C LEU A 160 -8.69 4.85 -18.05
N LEU A 161 -7.95 5.45 -17.12
CA LEU A 161 -8.53 6.29 -16.08
C LEU A 161 -8.96 7.64 -16.66
N THR A 162 -10.23 7.99 -16.47
CA THR A 162 -10.74 9.33 -16.79
C THR A 162 -10.37 10.30 -15.67
N GLN A 163 -9.94 11.51 -16.03
CA GLN A 163 -9.64 12.58 -15.08
C GLN A 163 -10.91 13.36 -14.72
N ARG A 164 -11.10 13.64 -13.43
CA ARG A 164 -12.19 14.44 -12.90
C ARG A 164 -11.70 15.43 -11.85
N ILE A 165 -12.10 16.67 -12.00
CA ILE A 165 -11.83 17.74 -11.03
C ILE A 165 -13.14 18.28 -10.46
N ALA A 166 -13.11 18.85 -9.26
CA ALA A 166 -14.29 19.46 -8.66
C ALA A 166 -14.74 20.67 -9.50
N GLN A 167 -16.06 20.89 -9.60
CA GLN A 167 -16.60 22.02 -10.37
C GLN A 167 -16.12 23.37 -9.82
N HIS A 168 -15.92 23.46 -8.51
CA HIS A 168 -15.45 24.68 -7.85
C HIS A 168 -14.05 24.49 -7.27
N PRO A 169 -13.20 25.54 -7.30
CA PRO A 169 -11.85 25.47 -6.76
C PRO A 169 -11.87 25.29 -5.24
N THR A 170 -10.88 24.56 -4.72
CA THR A 170 -10.67 24.40 -3.29
C THR A 170 -10.32 25.74 -2.63
N VAL A 171 -9.54 26.56 -3.34
CA VAL A 171 -9.23 27.94 -2.93
C VAL A 171 -9.55 28.87 -4.10
N LYS A 172 -10.50 29.77 -3.90
CA LYS A 172 -11.03 30.64 -4.97
C LYS A 172 -10.00 31.59 -5.56
N SER A 173 -9.02 32.02 -4.76
CA SER A 173 -8.01 32.98 -5.19
C SER A 173 -6.72 32.78 -4.38
N VAL A 174 -5.63 32.50 -5.08
CA VAL A 174 -4.28 32.39 -4.50
C VAL A 174 -3.34 33.24 -5.34
N SER A 175 -2.59 34.12 -4.69
CA SER A 175 -1.67 35.02 -5.38
C SER A 175 -0.51 34.27 -6.05
N LEU A 176 0.01 34.82 -7.15
CA LEU A 176 1.19 34.26 -7.83
C LEU A 176 2.40 34.18 -6.90
N SER A 177 2.57 35.19 -6.02
CA SER A 177 3.61 35.18 -4.98
C SER A 177 3.49 33.98 -4.04
N LYS A 178 2.27 33.63 -3.60
CA LYS A 178 2.03 32.48 -2.72
C LYS A 178 2.19 31.13 -3.43
N ILE A 179 1.94 31.10 -4.74
CA ILE A 179 2.20 29.91 -5.55
C ILE A 179 3.71 29.63 -5.63
N GLN A 180 4.51 30.68 -5.81
CA GLN A 180 5.97 30.58 -5.92
C GLN A 180 6.69 30.49 -4.56
N ASP A 181 6.00 30.85 -3.48
CA ASP A 181 6.52 30.79 -2.11
C ASP A 181 7.01 29.38 -1.74
N THR A 182 8.23 29.32 -1.21
CA THR A 182 8.92 28.11 -0.74
C THR A 182 8.78 27.88 0.76
N GLY A 183 8.07 28.77 1.46
CA GLY A 183 7.73 28.60 2.87
C GLY A 183 6.70 27.48 3.12
N PRO A 184 6.44 27.15 4.39
CA PRO A 184 5.54 26.04 4.77
C PRO A 184 4.08 26.24 4.29
N LEU A 185 3.68 27.49 4.04
CA LEU A 185 2.34 27.87 3.56
C LEU A 185 2.27 28.03 2.04
N GLY A 186 3.41 27.94 1.35
CA GLY A 186 3.56 28.15 -0.09
C GLY A 186 3.43 26.86 -0.91
N TYR A 187 3.12 26.99 -2.20
CA TYR A 187 2.97 25.82 -3.09
C TYR A 187 4.29 25.33 -3.69
N HIS A 188 5.41 26.03 -3.44
CA HIS A 188 6.75 25.66 -3.90
C HIS A 188 6.89 25.57 -5.43
N ALA A 189 6.02 26.24 -6.19
CA ALA A 189 6.09 26.28 -7.65
C ALA A 189 6.95 27.47 -8.09
N THR A 190 8.26 27.44 -7.78
CA THR A 190 9.19 28.58 -7.88
C THR A 190 9.18 29.27 -9.25
N GLN A 191 9.12 28.50 -10.34
CA GLN A 191 9.16 29.01 -11.71
C GLN A 191 7.78 29.17 -12.36
N PHE A 192 6.69 29.18 -11.58
CA PHE A 192 5.33 29.16 -12.11
C PHE A 192 5.04 30.24 -13.15
N VAL A 193 5.34 31.50 -12.84
CA VAL A 193 5.05 32.64 -13.73
C VAL A 193 5.85 32.53 -15.03
N THR A 194 7.13 32.19 -14.93
CA THR A 194 8.03 32.01 -16.07
C THR A 194 7.56 30.84 -16.95
N ALA A 195 7.21 29.70 -16.35
CA ALA A 195 6.70 28.54 -17.07
C ALA A 195 5.38 28.82 -17.78
N LEU A 196 4.46 29.55 -17.14
CA LEU A 196 3.17 29.92 -17.75
C LEU A 196 3.36 30.88 -18.93
N LYS A 197 4.25 31.87 -18.81
CA LYS A 197 4.60 32.77 -19.92
C LYS A 197 5.19 32.01 -21.11
N ARG A 198 6.12 31.07 -20.86
CA ARG A 198 6.69 30.20 -21.90
C ARG A 198 5.63 29.35 -22.59
N PHE A 199 4.72 28.77 -21.81
CA PHE A 199 3.60 28.00 -22.37
C PHE A 199 2.71 28.87 -23.26
N ILE A 200 2.37 30.10 -22.85
CA ILE A 200 1.57 31.02 -23.65
C ILE A 200 2.32 31.41 -24.94
N ALA A 201 3.62 31.70 -24.86
CA ALA A 201 4.44 32.00 -26.03
C ALA A 201 4.46 30.84 -27.03
N GLN A 202 4.72 29.62 -26.54
CA GLN A 202 4.73 28.41 -27.36
C GLN A 202 3.35 28.09 -27.96
N TYR A 203 2.27 28.37 -27.23
CA TYR A 203 0.92 28.18 -27.75
C TYR A 203 0.57 29.16 -28.87
N ARG A 204 0.94 30.44 -28.72
CA ARG A 204 0.71 31.47 -29.74
C ARG A 204 1.54 31.24 -31.01
N HIS A 205 2.73 30.67 -30.84
CA HIS A 205 3.66 30.43 -31.94
C HIS A 205 4.22 29.00 -31.85
N PRO A 206 3.49 28.00 -32.36
CA PRO A 206 3.91 26.60 -32.33
C PRO A 206 5.24 26.35 -33.05
N ASP A 207 5.56 27.15 -34.08
CA ASP A 207 6.76 27.01 -34.91
C ASP A 207 8.03 27.58 -34.27
N PHE A 208 7.92 28.23 -33.10
CA PHE A 208 9.06 28.87 -32.46
C PHE A 208 10.04 27.85 -31.88
N VAL A 209 11.32 28.09 -32.15
CA VAL A 209 12.45 27.36 -31.56
C VAL A 209 12.57 27.74 -30.08
N PRO A 210 13.09 26.87 -29.17
CA PRO A 210 13.07 27.14 -27.73
C PRO A 210 13.59 28.52 -27.28
N TRP A 211 14.61 29.08 -27.93
CA TRP A 211 15.12 30.41 -27.59
C TRP A 211 14.15 31.55 -27.96
N GLN A 212 13.42 31.44 -29.08
CA GLN A 212 12.40 32.42 -29.50
C GLN A 212 11.23 32.41 -28.52
N VAL A 213 10.86 31.23 -28.00
CA VAL A 213 9.85 31.09 -26.94
C VAL A 213 10.29 31.80 -25.66
N LEU A 214 11.58 31.70 -25.29
CA LEU A 214 12.12 32.37 -24.10
C LEU A 214 12.06 33.89 -24.24
N GLU A 215 12.49 34.42 -25.37
CA GLU A 215 12.46 35.87 -25.64
C GLU A 215 11.03 36.40 -25.63
N MET A 216 10.11 35.73 -26.34
CA MET A 216 8.70 36.11 -26.36
C MET A 216 8.05 36.03 -24.97
N ALA A 217 8.44 35.06 -24.14
CA ALA A 217 7.88 34.91 -22.79
C ALA A 217 8.19 36.11 -21.88
N GLU A 218 9.30 36.83 -22.08
CA GLU A 218 9.63 38.01 -21.27
C GLU A 218 8.62 39.14 -21.48
N PHE A 219 8.18 39.35 -22.74
CA PHE A 219 7.25 40.39 -23.12
C PHE A 219 5.78 40.09 -22.76
N ILE A 220 5.45 38.84 -22.45
CA ILE A 220 4.08 38.47 -22.06
C ILE A 220 3.79 38.96 -20.64
N THR A 221 2.75 39.79 -20.49
CA THR A 221 2.22 40.21 -19.18
C THR A 221 0.98 39.41 -18.81
N LEU A 222 0.92 38.93 -17.57
CA LEU A 222 -0.25 38.19 -17.07
C LEU A 222 -1.29 39.20 -16.57
N PRO A 223 -2.54 39.16 -17.07
CA PRO A 223 -3.59 40.13 -16.70
C PRO A 223 -4.24 39.83 -15.34
N PHE A 224 -3.61 38.99 -14.51
CA PHE A 224 -4.09 38.59 -13.19
C PHE A 224 -2.91 38.38 -12.24
N ASN A 225 -3.15 38.60 -10.95
CA ASN A 225 -2.18 38.33 -9.89
C ASN A 225 -2.59 37.16 -8.98
N ALA A 226 -3.74 36.54 -9.23
CA ALA A 226 -4.22 35.41 -8.45
C ALA A 226 -5.01 34.43 -9.31
N LEU A 227 -4.98 33.16 -8.94
CA LEU A 227 -5.64 32.08 -9.64
C LEU A 227 -6.51 31.24 -8.69
N PRO A 228 -7.63 30.69 -9.18
CA PRO A 228 -8.34 29.63 -8.49
C PRO A 228 -7.50 28.35 -8.50
N ILE A 229 -7.40 27.68 -7.34
CA ILE A 229 -6.60 26.47 -7.15
C ILE A 229 -7.47 25.32 -6.66
N TRP A 230 -7.19 24.14 -7.21
CA TRP A 230 -7.71 22.85 -6.76
C TRP A 230 -6.61 22.08 -6.02
N HIS A 231 -6.99 21.43 -4.94
CA HIS A 231 -6.05 20.62 -4.14
C HIS A 231 -6.08 19.14 -4.50
N HIS A 232 -7.09 18.70 -5.25
CA HIS A 232 -7.32 17.30 -5.56
C HIS A 232 -7.73 17.13 -7.02
N LEU A 233 -7.04 16.23 -7.72
CA LEU A 233 -7.43 15.68 -9.02
C LEU A 233 -7.79 14.21 -8.81
N LYS A 234 -8.99 13.84 -9.22
CA LYS A 234 -9.55 12.51 -9.03
C LYS A 234 -9.51 11.76 -10.34
N PHE A 235 -9.31 10.45 -10.28
CA PHE A 235 -9.35 9.56 -11.42
C PHE A 235 -10.47 8.57 -11.21
N ASN A 236 -11.26 8.33 -12.26
CA ASN A 236 -12.31 7.34 -12.25
C ASN A 236 -12.14 6.36 -13.40
N ASN A 237 -12.42 5.09 -13.12
CA ASN A 237 -12.56 4.08 -14.14
C ASN A 237 -14.04 4.01 -14.52
N LYS A 238 -14.42 4.61 -15.66
CA LYS A 238 -15.83 4.62 -16.09
C LYS A 238 -16.33 3.22 -16.41
N ASP A 239 -15.47 2.40 -17.00
CA ASP A 239 -15.85 1.08 -17.51
C ASP A 239 -16.10 0.07 -16.37
N LEU A 240 -15.36 0.19 -15.26
CA LEU A 240 -15.49 -0.72 -14.11
C LEU A 240 -16.29 -0.12 -12.95
N TYR A 241 -16.21 1.19 -12.71
CA TYR A 241 -16.73 1.82 -11.49
C TYR A 241 -17.48 3.14 -11.73
N ASP A 242 -17.91 3.43 -12.97
CA ASP A 242 -18.63 4.64 -13.39
C ASP A 242 -17.95 5.95 -12.94
N TRP A 243 -18.42 6.52 -11.82
CA TRP A 243 -18.02 7.82 -11.29
C TRP A 243 -17.26 7.73 -9.96
N LYS A 244 -16.97 6.52 -9.48
CA LYS A 244 -16.19 6.36 -8.25
C LYS A 244 -14.76 6.80 -8.48
N THR A 245 -14.21 7.47 -7.46
CA THR A 245 -12.81 7.86 -7.46
C THR A 245 -11.95 6.65 -7.14
N VAL A 246 -11.17 6.22 -8.11
CA VAL A 246 -10.29 5.05 -8.09
C VAL A 246 -8.89 5.46 -7.64
N ASP A 247 -8.45 6.62 -8.10
CA ASP A 247 -7.15 7.20 -7.76
C ASP A 247 -7.28 8.71 -7.51
N MET A 248 -6.35 9.30 -6.78
CA MET A 248 -6.35 10.74 -6.51
C MET A 248 -4.93 11.28 -6.36
N VAL A 249 -4.67 12.38 -7.06
CA VAL A 249 -3.48 13.21 -6.90
C VAL A 249 -3.84 14.41 -6.03
N SER A 250 -3.02 14.68 -5.02
CA SER A 250 -3.15 15.82 -4.13
C SER A 250 -1.98 16.79 -4.24
N ALA A 251 -2.29 18.09 -4.22
CA ALA A 251 -1.29 19.16 -4.18
C ALA A 251 -1.78 20.34 -3.33
N TYR A 252 -1.28 20.46 -2.10
CA TYR A 252 -1.63 21.54 -1.18
C TYR A 252 -0.55 21.77 -0.09
N PRO A 253 -0.39 23.02 0.40
CA PRO A 253 0.57 23.37 1.45
C PRO A 253 0.07 23.00 2.86
N CYS A 254 0.92 23.21 3.88
CA CYS A 254 0.52 23.00 5.27
C CYS A 254 -0.61 23.98 5.66
N ARG A 255 -1.50 23.55 6.56
CA ARG A 255 -2.53 24.41 7.15
C ARG A 255 -2.39 24.40 8.67
N TYR A 256 -2.42 25.59 9.26
CA TYR A 256 -2.35 25.79 10.71
C TYR A 256 -3.70 26.27 11.25
N ASN A 257 -3.99 25.94 12.50
CA ASN A 257 -5.13 26.46 13.25
C ASN A 257 -4.79 27.80 13.91
N SER A 258 -5.78 28.46 14.51
CA SER A 258 -5.61 29.72 15.25
C SER A 258 -4.60 29.64 16.39
N ARG A 259 -4.32 28.44 16.92
CA ARG A 259 -3.32 28.16 17.96
C ARG A 259 -1.92 27.82 17.41
N ASN A 260 -1.64 28.11 16.13
CA ASN A 260 -0.40 27.73 15.42
C ASN A 260 -0.07 26.24 15.41
N GLN A 261 -1.05 25.37 15.63
CA GLN A 261 -0.89 23.92 15.51
C GLN A 261 -1.17 23.47 14.07
N VAL A 262 -0.39 22.51 13.57
CA VAL A 262 -0.57 21.94 12.22
C VAL A 262 -1.86 21.11 12.18
N VAL A 263 -2.82 21.56 11.37
CA VAL A 263 -4.09 20.87 11.09
C VAL A 263 -3.92 19.87 9.97
N ARG A 264 -3.12 20.26 8.97
CA ARG A 264 -2.88 19.49 7.77
C ARG A 264 -1.43 19.69 7.35
N VAL A 265 -0.70 18.60 7.22
CA VAL A 265 0.66 18.59 6.66
C VAL A 265 0.57 18.80 5.15
N SER A 266 1.55 19.47 4.55
CA SER A 266 1.63 19.65 3.10
C SER A 266 1.68 18.29 2.38
N ARG A 267 1.02 18.20 1.23
CA ARG A 267 1.04 17.00 0.38
C ARG A 267 1.16 17.44 -1.07
N PHE A 268 2.17 16.91 -1.76
CA PHE A 268 2.42 17.15 -3.17
C PHE A 268 2.80 15.82 -3.80
N ASP A 269 1.83 15.18 -4.44
CA ASP A 269 1.97 13.84 -5.00
C ASP A 269 2.77 13.86 -6.32
N ALA A 270 3.45 12.75 -6.61
CA ALA A 270 4.14 12.52 -7.87
C ALA A 270 3.20 11.83 -8.87
N ALA A 271 3.30 12.20 -10.14
CA ALA A 271 2.54 11.62 -11.23
C ALA A 271 3.43 11.42 -12.46
N LEU A 272 3.05 10.47 -13.32
CA LEU A 272 3.61 10.34 -14.66
C LEU A 272 2.93 11.37 -15.57
N ILE A 273 3.72 12.22 -16.19
CA ILE A 273 3.29 13.29 -17.09
C ILE A 273 3.73 12.91 -18.49
N ARG A 274 2.77 12.85 -19.42
CA ARG A 274 3.06 12.66 -20.84
C ARG A 274 3.62 13.96 -21.40
N VAL A 275 4.83 13.93 -21.93
CA VAL A 275 5.47 15.08 -22.58
C VAL A 275 5.25 14.92 -24.09
N CYS A 276 4.38 15.73 -24.67
CA CYS A 276 4.06 15.62 -26.10
C CYS A 276 5.27 16.08 -26.93
N GLY A 277 5.92 15.16 -27.65
CA GLY A 277 7.09 15.45 -28.49
C GLY A 277 7.27 14.53 -29.70
N THR A 278 6.52 13.45 -29.81
CA THR A 278 6.65 12.48 -30.91
C THR A 278 5.28 11.96 -31.27
N ASN A 279 5.01 11.84 -32.58
CA ASN A 279 3.76 11.34 -33.15
C ASN A 279 3.44 9.95 -32.61
N ALA A 280 2.74 9.88 -31.50
CA ALA A 280 2.42 8.63 -30.84
C ALA A 280 1.28 7.96 -31.60
N SER A 281 1.62 6.95 -32.39
CA SER A 281 0.68 5.91 -32.79
C SER A 281 -0.03 5.41 -31.53
N GLU A 282 -1.36 5.41 -31.54
CA GLU A 282 -2.23 4.97 -30.44
C GLU A 282 -2.09 3.45 -30.11
N GLN A 283 -1.08 2.78 -30.64
CA GLN A 283 -0.78 1.37 -30.40
C GLN A 283 0.22 1.22 -29.26
N GLY A 284 -0.33 1.19 -28.04
CA GLY A 284 -0.03 0.22 -26.98
C GLY A 284 1.36 0.10 -26.34
N ASP A 285 2.48 0.29 -27.06
CA ASP A 285 3.76 -0.33 -26.65
C ASP A 285 4.84 0.66 -26.18
N ASP A 286 4.65 1.97 -26.33
CA ASP A 286 5.69 2.97 -25.98
C ASP A 286 5.24 4.07 -24.99
N LEU A 287 4.21 3.78 -24.19
CA LEU A 287 3.66 4.73 -23.20
C LEU A 287 4.71 5.18 -22.17
N ILE A 288 5.72 4.37 -21.90
CA ILE A 288 6.77 4.66 -20.91
C ILE A 288 7.78 5.67 -21.47
N LYS A 289 8.16 5.59 -22.75
CA LYS A 289 9.22 6.44 -23.34
C LYS A 289 8.83 7.93 -23.41
N ASP A 290 7.53 8.21 -23.58
CA ASP A 290 6.99 9.58 -23.68
C ASP A 290 6.49 10.13 -22.34
N THR A 291 6.79 9.47 -21.21
CA THR A 291 6.36 9.90 -19.88
C THR A 291 7.53 10.27 -18.99
N GLN A 292 7.35 11.35 -18.23
CA GLN A 292 8.30 11.81 -17.22
C GLN A 292 7.64 11.84 -15.86
N VAL A 293 8.39 11.50 -14.81
CA VAL A 293 7.91 11.64 -13.44
C VAL A 293 7.97 13.11 -13.05
N GLY A 294 6.82 13.69 -12.71
CA GLY A 294 6.72 15.07 -12.22
C GLY A 294 6.00 15.14 -10.89
N ARG A 295 6.42 16.08 -10.03
CA ARG A 295 5.73 16.37 -8.78
C ARG A 295 4.69 17.47 -8.99
N ILE A 296 3.42 17.17 -8.72
CA ILE A 296 2.34 18.12 -8.94
C ILE A 296 2.31 19.12 -7.79
N ARG A 297 2.56 20.40 -8.11
CA ARG A 297 2.61 21.50 -7.13
C ARG A 297 1.32 22.29 -7.06
N VAL A 298 0.72 22.60 -8.22
CA VAL A 298 -0.49 23.41 -8.31
C VAL A 298 -1.38 22.89 -9.43
N MET A 299 -2.68 22.84 -9.17
CA MET A 299 -3.72 22.59 -10.18
C MET A 299 -4.61 23.82 -10.22
N PHE A 300 -4.76 24.43 -11.39
CA PHE A 300 -5.41 25.74 -11.54
C PHE A 300 -6.22 25.82 -12.83
N SER A 301 -7.07 26.83 -12.92
CA SER A 301 -7.76 27.21 -14.14
C SER A 301 -7.50 28.68 -14.45
N LEU A 302 -7.36 29.01 -15.72
CA LEU A 302 -7.23 30.40 -16.15
C LEU A 302 -8.61 31.10 -16.15
N PRO A 303 -8.72 32.36 -15.69
CA PRO A 303 -9.99 33.08 -15.71
C PRO A 303 -10.52 33.24 -17.14
N GLN A 304 -11.75 32.78 -17.40
CA GLN A 304 -12.36 32.81 -18.74
C GLN A 304 -12.34 34.21 -19.38
N LYS A 305 -12.59 35.26 -18.58
CA LYS A 305 -12.55 36.66 -19.02
C LYS A 305 -11.18 37.13 -19.51
N MET A 306 -10.12 36.37 -19.29
CA MET A 306 -8.76 36.73 -19.68
C MET A 306 -8.18 35.79 -20.74
N LEU A 307 -8.90 34.73 -21.12
CA LEU A 307 -8.45 33.77 -22.12
C LEU A 307 -8.23 34.43 -23.47
N TYR A 308 -9.13 35.32 -23.92
CA TYR A 308 -8.96 36.01 -25.21
C TYR A 308 -7.69 36.89 -25.27
N LYS A 309 -7.25 37.43 -24.13
CA LYS A 309 -6.01 38.24 -24.07
C LYS A 309 -4.76 37.37 -24.12
N LEU A 310 -4.86 36.14 -23.61
CA LEU A 310 -3.73 35.21 -23.50
C LEU A 310 -3.62 34.29 -24.72
N PHE A 311 -4.74 33.85 -25.26
CA PHE A 311 -4.86 32.94 -26.39
C PHE A 311 -5.83 33.58 -27.41
N PRO A 312 -5.35 34.50 -28.26
CA PRO A 312 -6.15 34.98 -29.37
C PRO A 312 -6.50 33.78 -30.27
N PRO A 313 -7.71 33.73 -30.86
CA PRO A 313 -8.00 32.75 -31.90
C PRO A 313 -7.01 32.94 -33.04
N ASN A 314 -6.47 31.84 -33.56
CA ASN A 314 -5.64 31.86 -34.75
C ASN A 314 -6.52 32.38 -35.91
N GLU A 315 -6.12 33.49 -36.52
CA GLU A 315 -6.73 34.01 -37.75
C GLU A 315 -6.46 33.08 -38.94
#